data_AF-A0A959C7H2-F1
#
_entry.id   AF-A0A959C7H2-F1
#
_cell.length_a   1.000
_cell.length_b   1.000
_cell.length_c   1.000
_cell.angle_alpha   90.00
_cell.angle_beta   90.00
_cell.angle_gamma   90.00
#
_symmetry.space_group_name_H-M   'P 1'
#
loop_
_entity.id
_entity.type
_entity.pdbx_description
1 polymer ?
#
loop_
_entity_poly.entity_id
_entity_poly.type
_entity_poly.pdbx_seq_one_letter_code
_entity_poly.pdbx_strand_id
1 'polypeptide(L)' 'MYVPAHFALGEHAAIAAFMKRFNFAAIVSQVDGLPFATHLPFAVETEADG' A
#
# COMPACT_ATOMS: atom_id res chain seq x y z
N MET A 1 -0.07 -2.26 10.25
CA MET A 1 -1.31 -2.97 10.65
C MET A 1 -1.01 -4.45 10.72
N TYR A 2 -1.61 -5.16 11.67
CA TYR A 2 -1.53 -6.62 11.74
C TYR A 2 -2.35 -7.24 10.60
N VAL A 3 -1.78 -8.19 9.88
CA VAL A 3 -2.47 -9.00 8.88
C VAL A 3 -2.47 -10.45 9.38
N PRO A 4 -3.65 -11.03 9.70
CA PRO A 4 -3.73 -12.45 10.05
C PRO A 4 -3.16 -13.34 8.95
N ALA A 5 -2.53 -14.47 9.31
CA ALA A 5 -1.85 -15.36 8.36
C ALA A 5 -2.76 -15.84 7.22
N HIS A 6 -4.04 -16.06 7.48
CA HIS A 6 -5.03 -16.45 6.47
C HIS A 6 -5.24 -15.37 5.38
N PHE A 7 -4.89 -14.12 5.65
CA PHE A 7 -4.99 -13.00 4.71
C PHE A 7 -3.63 -12.55 4.17
N ALA A 8 -2.57 -13.33 4.41
CA ALA A 8 -1.26 -13.03 3.86
C ALA A 8 -1.29 -13.19 2.33
N LEU A 9 -0.88 -12.14 1.62
CA LEU A 9 -0.67 -12.15 0.18
C LEU A 9 0.80 -12.47 -0.10
N GLY A 10 1.09 -13.55 -0.81
CA GLY A 10 2.47 -14.01 -1.06
C GLY A 10 3.05 -13.62 -2.42
N GLU A 11 2.22 -13.27 -3.39
CA GLU A 11 2.67 -13.00 -4.76
C GLU A 11 2.92 -11.50 -4.99
N HIS A 12 4.15 -11.05 -4.70
CA HIS A 12 4.53 -9.63 -4.76
C HIS A 12 4.28 -8.99 -6.13
N ALA A 13 4.47 -9.73 -7.23
CA ALA A 13 4.20 -9.25 -8.58
C ALA A 13 2.71 -8.92 -8.80
N ALA A 14 1.82 -9.78 -8.32
CA ALA A 14 0.38 -9.55 -8.38
C ALA A 14 -0.05 -8.35 -7.51
N ILE A 15 0.57 -8.18 -6.34
CA ILE A 15 0.34 -7.01 -5.47
C ILE A 15 0.77 -5.72 -6.19
N ALA A 16 1.97 -5.68 -6.76
CA ALA A 16 2.46 -4.52 -7.49
C ALA A 16 1.57 -4.18 -8.70
N ALA A 17 1.15 -5.18 -9.48
CA ALA A 17 0.22 -4.99 -10.59
C ALA A 17 -1.14 -4.45 -10.13
N PHE A 18 -1.66 -4.93 -9.01
CA PHE A 18 -2.89 -4.41 -8.40
C PHE A 18 -2.75 -2.94 -8.00
N MET A 19 -1.66 -2.57 -7.31
CA MET A 19 -1.42 -1.20 -6.87
C MET A 19 -1.20 -0.24 -8.06
N LYS A 20 -0.50 -0.69 -9.11
CA LYS A 20 -0.35 0.09 -10.37
C LYS A 20 -1.70 0.32 -11.06
N ARG A 21 -2.61 -0.66 -11.03
CA ARG A 21 -3.96 -0.55 -11.60
C ARG A 21 -4.88 0.35 -10.76
N PHE A 22 -4.78 0.28 -9.44
CA PHE A 22 -5.60 1.03 -8.48
C PHE A 22 -4.71 1.97 -7.66
N ASN A 23 -4.32 3.08 -8.28
CA ASN A 23 -3.27 3.97 -7.82
C ASN A 23 -3.74 5.04 -6.81
N PHE A 24 -4.70 4.69 -5.96
CA PHE A 24 -5.24 5.55 -4.89
C PHE A 24 -5.25 4.77 -3.58
N ALA A 25 -4.73 5.36 -2.50
CA ALA A 25 -4.64 4.69 -1.20
C ALA A 25 -4.94 5.64 -0.05
N ALA A 26 -5.30 5.07 1.09
CA ALA A 26 -5.30 5.76 2.36
C ALA A 26 -3.90 5.63 3.00
N ILE A 27 -3.18 6.74 3.10
CA ILE A 27 -1.93 6.82 3.86
C ILE A 27 -2.28 7.12 5.31
N VAL A 28 -1.82 6.25 6.21
CA VAL A 28 -1.98 6.41 7.65
C VAL A 28 -0.69 6.96 8.24
N SER A 29 -0.76 8.13 8.86
CA SER A 29 0.35 8.80 9.56
C SER A 29 -0.05 9.13 11.00
N GLN A 30 0.91 9.56 11.82
CA GLN A 30 0.64 10.14 13.13
C GLN A 30 0.72 11.66 13.04
N VAL A 31 -0.27 12.35 13.59
CA VAL A 31 -0.30 13.81 13.76
C VAL A 31 -0.65 14.07 15.22
N ASP A 32 0.23 14.76 15.95
CA ASP A 32 0.05 15.05 17.39
C ASP A 32 -0.25 13.82 18.25
N GLY A 33 0.35 12.67 17.91
CA GLY A 33 0.14 11.40 18.59
C GLY A 33 -1.15 10.67 18.23
N LEU A 34 -1.96 11.23 17.32
CA LEU A 34 -3.21 10.66 16.85
C LEU A 34 -3.10 10.14 15.40
N PRO A 35 -3.77 9.01 15.07
CA PRO A 35 -3.74 8.46 13.74
C PRO A 35 -4.52 9.36 12.78
N PHE A 36 -3.91 9.69 11.65
CA PHE A 36 -4.50 10.49 10.59
C PHE A 36 -4.48 9.69 9.28
N ALA A 37 -5.63 9.62 8.60
CA ALA A 37 -5.77 8.88 7.35
C ALA A 37 -6.07 9.85 6.19
N THR A 38 -5.19 9.88 5.19
CA THR A 38 -5.33 10.74 4.01
C THR A 38 -5.52 9.89 2.76
N HIS A 39 -6.57 10.17 1.98
CA HIS A 39 -6.77 9.54 0.67
C HIS A 39 -6.01 10.32 -0.39
N LEU A 40 -5.04 9.70 -1.05
CA LEU A 40 -4.25 10.38 -2.08
C LEU A 40 -3.81 9.45 -3.22
N PRO A 41 -3.61 9.99 -4.43
CA PRO A 41 -3.05 9.25 -5.55
C PRO A 41 -1.56 8.99 -5.33
N PHE A 42 -1.05 7.87 -5.82
CA PHE A 42 0.37 7.51 -5.74
C PHE A 42 0.85 6.76 -6.99
N ALA A 43 2.17 6.66 -7.15
CA ALA A 43 2.80 5.82 -8.18
C ALA A 43 3.57 4.67 -7.50
N VAL A 44 3.75 3.56 -8.21
CA VAL A 44 4.47 2.38 -7.72
C VAL A 44 5.56 2.02 -8.69
N GLU A 45 6.78 1.90 -8.17
CA GLU A 45 7.96 1.43 -8.89
C GLU A 45 8.54 0.24 -8.11
N THR A 46 9.00 -0.77 -8.84
CA THR A 46 9.72 -1.94 -8.30
C THR A 46 11.16 -1.91 -8.81
N GLU A 47 12.08 -2.57 -8.12
CA GLU A 47 13.50 -2.62 -8.53
C GLU A 47 13.70 -3.20 -9.95
N ALA A 48 12.75 -3.98 -10.47
CA ALA A 48 12.80 -4.50 -11.83
C ALA A 48 12.36 -3.48 -12.91
N ASP A 49 11.80 -2.33 -12.52
CA ASP A 49 11.36 -1.27 -13.43
C ASP A 49 12.50 -0.29 -13.79
N GLY A 50 13.71 -0.43 -13.20
CA GLY A 50 14.89 0.41 -13.43
C GLY A 50 16.18 -0.39 -13.66
#